data_AF-A0A7Y4TIN7-F1
#
_entry.id   AF-A0A7Y4TIN7-F1
#
_cell.length_a   1.000
_cell.length_b   1.000
_cell.length_c   1.000
_cell.angle_alpha   90.00
_cell.angle_beta   90.00
_cell.angle_gamma   90.00
#
_symmetry.space_group_name_H-M   'P 1'
#
loop_
_entity.id
_entity.type
_entity.pdbx_description
1 polymer ?
#
loop_
_entity_poly.entity_id
_entity_poly.type
_entity_poly.pdbx_seq_one_letter_code
_entity_poly.pdbx_strand_id
1 'polypeptide(L)'
;MKNSKFYGIGVVFLSCFLISGVVSVFAQNPEMIKRLRPPDKEKFSGVESGLIIPRLIRQQTCGILTPNPEPPCREIISVKEQGKYSTVSIYNSDASIWSELKIEPRDPKYFDVDLSSFSPVFPNSEFKVDIGKLYGLIVMRITRESPDWYEVEINEKTRQTKFILKADPMWAHVDWYELFNMSFHVYIDPSRTTVLDAPNGKPIECKFDDPKRHIFSRLDGDWMLVNKDSPRCEGWIRWRNGRKMLVGSRLTDWKIPSLDDVHQR
;
A
#
# COMPACT_ATOMS: atom_id res chain seq x y z
N MET A 1 -28.87 -28.65 -55.99
CA MET A 1 -29.68 -27.71 -55.17
C MET A 1 -28.74 -27.00 -54.20
N LYS A 2 -28.72 -25.67 -54.29
CA LYS A 2 -28.30 -24.65 -53.31
C LYS A 2 -26.91 -24.72 -52.65
N ASN A 3 -26.00 -23.96 -53.28
CA ASN A 3 -24.91 -23.22 -52.65
C ASN A 3 -25.45 -22.26 -51.56
N SER A 4 -24.86 -22.26 -50.36
CA SER A 4 -24.99 -21.14 -49.42
C SER A 4 -23.62 -20.52 -49.16
N LYS A 5 -23.43 -19.30 -49.68
CA LYS A 5 -22.31 -18.41 -49.37
C LYS A 5 -22.58 -17.76 -48.01
N PHE A 6 -21.67 -17.94 -47.05
CA PHE A 6 -21.58 -17.09 -45.85
C PHE A 6 -20.47 -16.07 -46.07
N TYR A 7 -20.85 -14.82 -46.30
CA TYR A 7 -19.96 -13.65 -46.25
C TYR A 7 -20.43 -12.77 -45.09
N GLY A 8 -19.50 -12.29 -44.28
CA GLY A 8 -19.68 -11.03 -43.56
C GLY A 8 -19.79 -11.11 -42.04
N ILE A 9 -18.73 -11.54 -41.34
CA ILE A 9 -18.40 -11.04 -39.99
C ILE A 9 -16.87 -11.06 -39.87
N GLY A 10 -16.20 -9.96 -40.23
CA GLY A 10 -14.73 -9.97 -40.17
C GLY A 10 -14.09 -8.62 -40.39
N VAL A 11 -14.46 -7.59 -39.62
CA VAL A 11 -13.65 -6.35 -39.48
C VAL A 11 -13.76 -5.71 -38.07
N VAL A 12 -14.72 -6.04 -37.21
CA VAL A 12 -14.95 -5.23 -35.97
C VAL A 12 -14.05 -5.59 -34.78
N PHE A 13 -13.31 -6.70 -34.79
CA PHE A 13 -12.54 -7.14 -33.61
C PHE A 13 -11.09 -6.63 -33.50
N LEU A 14 -10.54 -5.98 -34.52
CA LEU A 14 -9.14 -5.53 -34.49
C LEU A 14 -8.94 -4.13 -33.88
N SER A 15 -10.01 -3.35 -33.71
CA SER A 15 -9.93 -1.95 -33.25
C SER A 15 -9.89 -1.78 -31.73
N CYS A 16 -10.31 -2.79 -30.95
CA CYS A 16 -10.34 -2.69 -29.48
C CYS A 16 -9.01 -3.07 -28.80
N PHE A 17 -8.15 -3.85 -29.45
CA PHE A 17 -6.87 -4.26 -28.85
C PHE A 17 -5.74 -3.22 -28.97
N LEU A 18 -5.88 -2.24 -29.86
CA LEU A 18 -4.87 -1.17 -30.02
C LEU A 18 -5.03 -0.02 -29.02
N ILE A 19 -6.18 0.09 -28.33
CA ILE A 19 -6.42 1.18 -27.38
C ILE A 19 -5.86 0.85 -25.98
N SER A 20 -5.83 -0.43 -25.60
CA SER A 20 -5.32 -0.86 -24.28
C SER A 20 -3.79 -0.83 -24.16
N GLY A 21 -3.06 -0.83 -25.28
CA GLY A 21 -1.59 -0.86 -25.27
C GLY A 21 -0.92 0.51 -25.09
N VAL A 22 -1.64 1.62 -25.26
CA VAL A 22 -1.04 2.96 -25.25
C VAL A 22 -1.00 3.54 -23.83
N VAL A 23 -1.93 3.16 -22.94
CA VAL A 23 -2.13 3.81 -21.62
C VAL A 23 -0.90 3.75 -20.71
N SER A 24 -0.09 2.69 -20.79
CA SER A 24 0.97 2.45 -19.79
C SER A 24 2.25 3.31 -19.98
N VAL A 25 2.48 3.90 -21.16
CA VAL A 25 3.68 4.74 -21.40
C VAL A 25 3.42 6.22 -21.06
N PHE A 26 2.19 6.61 -20.72
CA PHE A 26 1.80 8.02 -20.62
C PHE A 26 2.22 8.77 -19.36
N ALA A 27 2.46 8.08 -18.26
CA ALA A 27 2.45 8.74 -16.95
C ALA A 27 3.78 9.34 -16.47
N GLN A 28 4.89 9.01 -17.14
CA GLN A 28 6.21 9.57 -16.84
C GLN A 28 6.70 10.54 -17.92
N ASN A 29 5.84 10.94 -18.85
CA ASN A 29 6.21 11.95 -19.84
C ASN A 29 6.12 13.35 -19.20
N PRO A 30 7.24 14.09 -19.06
CA PRO A 30 7.23 15.43 -18.45
C PRO A 30 6.27 16.40 -19.17
N GLU A 31 6.04 16.20 -20.48
CA GLU A 31 5.11 17.00 -21.27
C GLU A 31 3.64 16.76 -20.91
N MET A 32 3.30 15.57 -20.39
CA MET A 32 1.95 15.31 -19.87
C MET A 32 1.75 16.00 -18.52
N ILE A 33 2.76 15.98 -17.63
CA ILE A 33 2.70 16.65 -16.34
C ILE A 33 2.53 18.16 -16.52
N LYS A 34 3.21 18.77 -17.51
CA LYS A 34 3.03 20.20 -17.85
C LYS A 34 1.60 20.57 -18.26
N ARG A 35 0.78 19.61 -18.68
CA ARG A 35 -0.63 19.84 -19.05
C ARG A 35 -1.58 19.70 -17.86
N LEU A 36 -1.12 19.09 -16.76
CA LEU A 36 -1.92 18.96 -15.56
C LEU A 36 -1.95 20.28 -14.80
N ARG A 37 -3.05 20.50 -14.07
CA ARG A 37 -3.11 21.62 -13.15
C ARG A 37 -2.18 21.31 -11.97
N PRO A 38 -1.36 22.27 -11.53
CA PRO A 38 -0.55 22.04 -10.35
C PRO A 38 -1.44 21.88 -9.12
N PRO A 39 -1.01 21.12 -8.10
CA PRO A 39 -1.81 20.84 -6.92
C PRO A 39 -2.39 22.09 -6.26
N ASP A 40 -1.62 23.18 -6.15
CA ASP A 40 -2.08 24.43 -5.52
C ASP A 40 -3.26 25.12 -6.26
N LYS A 41 -3.60 24.68 -7.48
CA LYS A 41 -4.75 25.15 -8.26
C LYS A 41 -5.94 24.20 -8.26
N GLU A 42 -5.83 23.04 -7.63
CA GLU A 42 -6.91 22.07 -7.55
C GLU A 42 -7.70 22.15 -6.24
N LYS A 43 -8.95 21.70 -6.30
CA LYS A 43 -9.80 21.59 -5.12
C LYS A 43 -9.63 20.21 -4.51
N PHE A 44 -9.16 20.18 -3.28
CA PHE A 44 -8.93 18.96 -2.52
C PHE A 44 -10.09 18.65 -1.57
N SER A 45 -10.46 17.38 -1.50
CA SER A 45 -11.43 16.84 -0.53
C SER A 45 -10.71 15.96 0.49
N GLY A 46 -11.13 16.00 1.75
CA GLY A 46 -10.55 15.16 2.80
C GLY A 46 -10.83 13.68 2.57
N VAL A 47 -9.86 12.83 2.92
CA VAL A 47 -9.98 11.37 2.87
C VAL A 47 -9.89 10.82 4.28
N GLU A 48 -10.90 10.04 4.71
CA GLU A 48 -10.93 9.46 6.06
C GLU A 48 -9.90 8.35 6.26
N SER A 49 -9.72 7.52 5.23
CA SER A 49 -8.75 6.43 5.23
C SER A 49 -8.28 6.14 3.81
N GLY A 50 -7.00 6.37 3.56
CA GLY A 50 -6.35 5.98 2.32
C GLY A 50 -4.84 5.91 2.56
N LEU A 51 -4.20 4.93 1.95
CA LEU A 51 -2.76 4.76 1.96
C LEU A 51 -2.25 4.72 0.55
N ILE A 52 -1.03 5.20 0.35
CA ILE A 52 -0.35 5.08 -0.92
C ILE A 52 0.98 4.36 -0.72
N ILE A 53 1.22 3.39 -1.59
CA ILE A 53 2.42 2.57 -1.60
C ILE A 53 2.98 2.45 -3.00
N PRO A 54 4.29 2.24 -3.17
CA PRO A 54 4.85 1.75 -4.42
C PRO A 54 4.11 0.50 -4.92
N ARG A 55 3.64 0.49 -6.17
CA ARG A 55 2.87 -0.62 -6.75
C ARG A 55 3.64 -1.94 -6.78
N LEU A 56 4.97 -1.88 -6.92
CA LEU A 56 5.83 -3.07 -6.90
C LEU A 56 5.67 -3.86 -5.59
N ILE A 57 5.46 -3.17 -4.46
CA ILE A 57 5.22 -3.80 -3.16
C ILE A 57 3.93 -4.62 -3.20
N ARG A 58 2.84 -4.01 -3.69
CA ARG A 58 1.53 -4.66 -3.83
C ARG A 58 1.62 -5.94 -4.67
N GLN A 59 2.48 -5.95 -5.68
CA GLN A 59 2.66 -7.11 -6.55
C GLN A 59 3.48 -8.23 -5.93
N GLN A 60 4.53 -7.90 -5.16
CA GLN A 60 5.35 -8.91 -4.48
C GLN A 60 4.53 -9.75 -3.49
N THR A 61 3.53 -9.13 -2.85
CA THR A 61 2.63 -9.77 -1.89
C THR A 61 1.51 -10.54 -2.56
N CYS A 62 1.14 -10.15 -3.79
CA CYS A 62 0.15 -10.85 -4.61
C CYS A 62 0.62 -12.22 -5.13
N GLY A 63 1.90 -12.56 -4.95
CA GLY A 63 2.46 -13.85 -5.36
C GLY A 63 2.48 -13.98 -6.89
N ILE A 64 3.68 -13.93 -7.47
CA ILE A 64 3.92 -14.27 -8.89
C ILE A 64 3.47 -15.73 -9.22
N LEU A 65 3.06 -16.51 -8.22
CA LEU A 65 2.91 -17.97 -8.28
C LEU A 65 1.48 -18.50 -8.22
N THR A 66 0.45 -17.66 -8.07
CA THR A 66 -0.94 -18.17 -8.16
C THR A 66 -1.44 -18.04 -9.61
N PRO A 67 -1.83 -19.13 -10.29
CA PRO A 67 -2.28 -19.09 -11.69
C PRO A 67 -3.55 -18.25 -11.92
N ASN A 68 -4.29 -17.94 -10.85
CA ASN A 68 -5.45 -17.05 -10.86
C ASN A 68 -5.37 -16.11 -9.65
N PRO A 69 -4.64 -14.98 -9.74
CA PRO A 69 -4.61 -14.02 -8.65
C PRO A 69 -6.02 -13.45 -8.42
N GLU A 70 -6.52 -13.60 -7.20
CA GLU A 70 -7.79 -12.98 -6.80
C GLU A 70 -7.64 -11.45 -6.84
N PRO A 71 -8.69 -10.68 -7.17
CA PRO A 71 -8.70 -9.24 -6.92
C PRO A 71 -8.29 -8.99 -5.46
N PRO A 72 -7.26 -8.17 -5.19
CA PRO A 72 -6.78 -7.02 -5.97
C PRO A 72 -5.54 -7.26 -6.87
N CYS A 73 -5.17 -8.52 -7.12
CA CYS A 73 -3.88 -8.92 -7.70
C CYS A 73 -3.87 -9.18 -9.22
N ARG A 74 -4.94 -8.81 -9.95
CA ARG A 74 -5.09 -9.15 -11.38
C ARG A 74 -4.13 -8.42 -12.33
N GLU A 75 -3.49 -7.34 -11.89
CA GLU A 75 -2.58 -6.57 -12.72
C GLU A 75 -1.14 -7.04 -12.56
N ILE A 76 -0.73 -7.95 -13.45
CA ILE A 76 0.64 -8.44 -13.53
C ILE A 76 1.46 -7.45 -14.36
N ILE A 77 2.42 -6.76 -13.73
CA ILE A 77 3.46 -6.01 -14.44
C ILE A 77 4.52 -7.02 -14.88
N SER A 78 4.83 -7.06 -16.17
CA SER A 78 5.88 -7.94 -16.69
C SER A 78 7.25 -7.56 -16.11
N VAL A 79 8.19 -8.51 -16.03
CA VAL A 79 9.57 -8.25 -15.58
C VAL A 79 10.23 -7.12 -16.39
N LYS A 80 9.92 -7.04 -17.69
CA LYS A 80 10.40 -5.98 -18.59
C LYS A 80 9.83 -4.61 -18.22
N GLU A 81 8.58 -4.56 -17.79
CA GLU A 81 7.95 -3.35 -17.29
C GLU A 81 8.53 -2.97 -15.93
N GLN A 82 8.74 -3.91 -15.00
CA GLN A 82 9.35 -3.62 -13.69
C GLN A 82 10.70 -2.88 -13.82
N GLY A 83 11.54 -3.25 -14.78
CA GLY A 83 12.82 -2.56 -15.02
C GLY A 83 12.69 -1.13 -15.57
N LYS A 84 11.58 -0.79 -16.23
CA LYS A 84 11.28 0.59 -16.68
C LYS A 84 10.64 1.45 -15.59
N TYR A 85 10.13 0.79 -14.57
CA TYR A 85 9.20 1.32 -13.59
C TYR A 85 9.80 1.26 -12.19
N SER A 86 11.08 1.59 -12.11
CA SER A 86 11.83 1.58 -10.85
C SER A 86 11.91 2.96 -10.23
N THR A 87 11.22 3.98 -10.72
CA THR A 87 11.25 5.32 -10.11
C THR A 87 9.84 5.83 -9.89
N VAL A 88 9.57 6.30 -8.68
CA VAL A 88 8.37 7.06 -8.35
C VAL A 88 8.74 8.48 -7.97
N SER A 89 7.89 9.43 -8.31
CA SER A 89 8.12 10.84 -7.99
C SER A 89 7.09 11.34 -6.98
N ILE A 90 7.56 12.21 -6.09
CA ILE A 90 6.77 12.97 -5.12
C ILE A 90 6.99 14.44 -5.44
N TYR A 91 5.93 15.24 -5.38
CA TYR A 91 5.89 16.60 -5.92
C TYR A 91 5.61 17.64 -4.83
N ASN A 92 6.09 18.86 -5.06
CA ASN A 92 5.67 20.06 -4.35
C ASN A 92 4.30 20.55 -4.84
N SER A 93 3.75 21.57 -4.18
CA SER A 93 2.43 22.14 -4.50
C SER A 93 2.37 22.82 -5.87
N ASP A 94 3.51 23.23 -6.43
CA ASP A 94 3.66 23.83 -7.76
C ASP A 94 3.91 22.78 -8.87
N ALA A 95 3.75 21.50 -8.56
CA ALA A 95 4.07 20.35 -9.40
C ALA A 95 5.56 20.19 -9.77
N SER A 96 6.48 20.95 -9.15
CA SER A 96 7.91 20.62 -9.22
C SER A 96 8.18 19.32 -8.45
N ILE A 97 9.16 18.54 -8.91
CA ILE A 97 9.56 17.30 -8.22
C ILE A 97 10.21 17.68 -6.89
N TRP A 98 9.71 17.12 -5.80
CA TRP A 98 10.31 17.21 -4.47
C TRP A 98 11.35 16.12 -4.27
N SER A 99 11.02 14.87 -4.62
CA SER A 99 11.92 13.72 -4.51
C SER A 99 11.57 12.68 -5.56
N GLU A 100 12.58 12.00 -6.08
CA GLU A 100 12.44 10.76 -6.84
C GLU A 100 12.96 9.61 -6.01
N LEU A 101 12.22 8.52 -5.97
CA LEU A 101 12.56 7.34 -5.19
C LEU A 101 12.77 6.20 -6.16
N LYS A 102 13.99 5.69 -6.19
CA LYS A 102 14.34 4.56 -7.02
C LYS A 102 13.93 3.27 -6.29
N ILE A 103 12.79 2.72 -6.69
CA ILE A 103 12.24 1.45 -6.26
C ILE A 103 13.04 0.27 -6.87
N GLU A 104 14.33 0.19 -6.58
CA GLU A 104 15.17 -0.94 -6.96
C GLU A 104 15.43 -1.83 -5.76
N PRO A 105 14.80 -3.02 -5.69
CA PRO A 105 15.01 -3.97 -4.62
C PRO A 105 16.46 -4.02 -4.14
N ARG A 106 17.44 -4.19 -5.04
CA ARG A 106 18.83 -4.42 -4.63
C ARG A 106 19.70 -3.17 -4.50
N ASP A 107 19.18 -1.96 -4.72
CA ASP A 107 19.99 -0.75 -4.69
C ASP A 107 20.03 -0.18 -3.25
N PRO A 108 21.19 -0.18 -2.56
CA PRO A 108 21.30 0.45 -1.24
C PRO A 108 21.00 1.97 -1.28
N LYS A 109 21.01 2.60 -2.46
CA LYS A 109 20.61 4.01 -2.65
C LYS A 109 19.09 4.22 -2.73
N TYR A 110 18.29 3.16 -2.57
CA TYR A 110 16.83 3.24 -2.55
C TYR A 110 16.30 4.32 -1.59
N PHE A 111 17.05 4.64 -0.54
CA PHE A 111 16.72 5.67 0.46
C PHE A 111 17.79 6.75 0.60
N ASP A 112 18.36 7.25 -0.51
CA ASP A 112 19.16 8.50 -0.47
C ASP A 112 18.25 9.74 -0.34
N VAL A 113 17.33 9.68 0.62
CA VAL A 113 16.44 10.75 1.03
C VAL A 113 16.81 11.11 2.45
N ASP A 114 16.87 12.39 2.75
CA ASP A 114 17.06 12.85 4.12
C ASP A 114 15.90 12.36 5.01
N LEU A 115 16.14 11.27 5.75
CA LEU A 115 15.20 10.61 6.65
C LEU A 115 14.75 11.52 7.82
N SER A 116 15.45 12.64 8.07
CA SER A 116 14.98 13.63 9.03
C SER A 116 13.71 14.33 8.54
N SER A 117 13.60 14.53 7.22
CA SER A 117 12.43 15.12 6.55
C SER A 117 11.40 14.07 6.12
N PHE A 118 11.81 12.82 5.92
CA PHE A 118 10.96 11.73 5.45
C PHE A 118 10.72 10.65 6.52
N SER A 119 9.54 10.67 7.14
CA SER A 119 9.14 9.72 8.20
C SER A 119 7.72 9.19 7.93
N PRO A 120 7.56 8.30 6.93
CA PRO A 120 6.26 7.74 6.56
C PRO A 120 5.68 6.87 7.69
N VAL A 121 4.47 6.32 7.50
CA VAL A 121 3.72 5.49 8.48
C VAL A 121 4.56 4.34 9.03
N PHE A 122 5.34 3.71 8.16
CA PHE A 122 6.28 2.65 8.50
C PHE A 122 7.68 3.09 8.07
N PRO A 123 8.36 3.95 8.88
CA PRO A 123 9.73 4.31 8.60
C PRO A 123 10.57 3.10 9.03
N ASN A 124 10.97 2.25 8.09
CA ASN A 124 11.85 1.14 8.42
C ASN A 124 13.26 1.68 8.74
N SER A 125 13.44 2.26 9.93
CA SER A 125 14.66 2.98 10.32
C SER A 125 15.88 2.08 10.53
N GLU A 126 15.71 0.75 10.50
CA GLU A 126 16.80 -0.22 10.57
C GLU A 126 16.94 -0.96 9.24
N PHE A 127 17.30 -0.22 8.19
CA PHE A 127 17.70 -0.74 6.88
C PHE A 127 19.04 -1.50 6.95
N LYS A 128 19.08 -2.63 7.67
CA LYS A 128 20.10 -3.64 7.39
C LYS A 128 19.57 -4.49 6.26
N VAL A 129 20.07 -4.20 5.05
CA VAL A 129 19.88 -5.01 3.84
C VAL A 129 20.53 -6.37 4.08
N ASP A 130 19.82 -7.23 4.80
CA ASP A 130 20.13 -8.64 4.87
C ASP A 130 19.54 -9.25 3.59
N ILE A 131 20.40 -9.86 2.77
CA ILE A 131 20.10 -10.36 1.43
C ILE A 131 19.01 -11.45 1.55
N GLY A 132 17.74 -11.05 1.54
CA GLY A 132 16.60 -11.92 1.82
C GLY A 132 15.43 -11.25 2.55
N LYS A 133 15.63 -10.07 3.15
CA LYS A 133 14.54 -9.28 3.76
C LYS A 133 13.93 -8.35 2.72
N LEU A 134 12.59 -8.31 2.66
CA LEU A 134 11.90 -7.44 1.71
C LEU A 134 12.27 -5.98 1.95
N TYR A 135 12.50 -5.30 0.83
CA TYR A 135 12.94 -3.92 0.75
C TYR A 135 11.88 -2.96 1.30
N GLY A 136 12.35 -1.84 1.87
CA GLY A 136 11.56 -0.94 2.71
C GLY A 136 10.20 -0.58 2.14
N LEU A 137 9.18 -0.84 2.93
CA LEU A 137 7.81 -0.52 2.56
C LEU A 137 7.55 0.96 2.82
N ILE A 138 7.58 1.77 1.75
CA ILE A 138 7.12 3.15 1.83
C ILE A 138 5.60 3.13 1.85
N VAL A 139 5.03 3.55 2.98
CA VAL A 139 3.57 3.66 3.15
C VAL A 139 3.26 5.06 3.67
N MET A 140 2.56 5.85 2.87
CA MET A 140 2.16 7.21 3.24
C MET A 140 0.65 7.29 3.38
N ARG A 141 0.17 8.11 4.31
CA ARG A 141 -1.27 8.39 4.43
C ARG A 141 -1.68 9.40 3.37
N ILE A 142 -2.83 9.18 2.75
CA ILE A 142 -3.51 10.18 1.94
C ILE A 142 -4.33 11.05 2.89
N THR A 143 -4.09 12.36 2.90
CA THR A 143 -4.86 13.33 3.70
C THR A 143 -6.03 13.88 2.93
N ARG A 144 -5.79 14.17 1.65
CA ARG A 144 -6.76 14.77 0.75
C ARG A 144 -6.53 14.27 -0.66
N GLU A 145 -7.54 14.40 -1.49
CA GLU A 145 -7.43 14.09 -2.91
C GLU A 145 -8.12 15.14 -3.79
N SER A 146 -7.62 15.26 -5.01
CA SER A 146 -8.21 16.04 -6.10
C SER A 146 -8.42 15.14 -7.32
N PRO A 147 -8.91 15.66 -8.47
CA PRO A 147 -9.02 14.86 -9.69
C PRO A 147 -7.69 14.24 -10.14
N ASP A 148 -6.59 14.98 -10.05
CA ASP A 148 -5.30 14.52 -10.59
C ASP A 148 -4.27 14.15 -9.51
N TRP A 149 -4.47 14.56 -8.24
CA TRP A 149 -3.46 14.40 -7.20
C TRP A 149 -3.98 13.74 -5.93
N TYR A 150 -3.10 12.98 -5.28
CA TYR A 150 -3.18 12.67 -3.86
C TYR A 150 -2.30 13.67 -3.09
N GLU A 151 -2.83 14.28 -2.03
CA GLU A 151 -2.00 14.89 -1.00
C GLU A 151 -1.66 13.83 0.05
N VAL A 152 -0.38 13.69 0.36
CA VAL A 152 0.15 12.60 1.17
C VAL A 152 1.07 13.11 2.27
N GLU A 153 1.01 12.46 3.43
CA GLU A 153 1.91 12.74 4.55
C GLU A 153 3.25 12.04 4.35
N ILE A 154 4.29 12.83 4.12
CA ILE A 154 5.67 12.34 3.99
C ILE A 154 6.36 12.21 5.35
N ASN A 155 5.79 12.83 6.39
CA ASN A 155 6.31 12.80 7.74
C ASN A 155 5.17 12.76 8.77
N GLU A 156 4.98 11.60 9.40
CA GLU A 156 3.90 11.39 10.39
C GLU A 156 4.09 12.23 11.66
N LYS A 157 5.34 12.62 11.98
CA LYS A 157 5.67 13.42 13.17
C LYS A 157 5.40 14.91 12.92
N THR A 158 5.99 15.47 11.87
CA THR A 158 5.87 16.90 11.55
C THR A 158 4.60 17.23 10.79
N ARG A 159 3.88 16.22 10.31
CA ARG A 159 2.65 16.35 9.51
C ARG A 159 2.89 17.01 8.16
N GLN A 160 4.15 17.04 7.70
CA GLN A 160 4.51 17.61 6.41
C GLN A 160 3.88 16.79 5.28
N THR A 161 3.26 17.50 4.33
CA THR A 161 2.61 16.90 3.16
C THR A 161 3.33 17.22 1.86
N LYS A 162 3.13 16.34 0.87
CA LYS A 162 3.53 16.48 -0.54
C LYS A 162 2.45 15.89 -1.44
N PHE A 163 2.70 15.87 -2.74
CA PHE A 163 1.71 15.45 -3.72
C PHE A 163 2.21 14.26 -4.55
N ILE A 164 1.29 13.37 -4.88
CA ILE A 164 1.52 12.24 -5.78
C ILE A 164 0.49 12.29 -6.90
N LEU A 165 0.96 12.11 -8.12
CA LEU A 165 0.11 12.09 -9.30
C LEU A 165 -0.74 10.81 -9.34
N LYS A 166 -2.07 10.92 -9.43
CA LYS A 166 -2.97 9.76 -9.51
C LYS A 166 -2.75 8.91 -10.76
N ALA A 167 -2.38 9.57 -11.86
CA ALA A 167 -2.09 8.91 -13.12
C ALA A 167 -0.76 8.16 -13.14
N ASP A 168 0.12 8.37 -12.15
CA ASP A 168 1.39 7.62 -12.05
C ASP A 168 1.09 6.16 -11.69
N PRO A 169 1.27 5.20 -12.63
CA PRO A 169 0.91 3.81 -12.45
C PRO A 169 1.81 3.13 -11.43
N MET A 170 2.86 3.79 -10.95
CA MET A 170 3.81 3.27 -9.99
C MET A 170 3.40 3.45 -8.55
N TRP A 171 2.35 4.23 -8.32
CA TRP A 171 1.69 4.29 -7.03
C TRP A 171 0.45 3.41 -7.03
N ALA A 172 0.22 2.74 -5.92
CA ALA A 172 -1.02 2.02 -5.64
C ALA A 172 -1.70 2.70 -4.45
N HIS A 173 -2.93 3.14 -4.67
CA HIS A 173 -3.85 3.44 -3.58
C HIS A 173 -4.29 2.11 -2.97
N VAL A 174 -4.15 1.99 -1.66
CA VAL A 174 -4.57 0.83 -0.86
C VAL A 174 -5.25 1.28 0.42
N ASP A 175 -6.08 0.41 0.99
CA ASP A 175 -6.59 0.58 2.34
C ASP A 175 -5.77 -0.21 3.38
N TRP A 176 -6.17 -0.09 4.65
CA TRP A 176 -5.54 -0.82 5.74
C TRP A 176 -5.77 -2.32 5.67
N TYR A 177 -6.93 -2.76 5.16
CA TYR A 177 -7.26 -4.17 5.04
C TYR A 177 -6.33 -4.83 4.02
N GLU A 178 -6.19 -4.24 2.84
CA GLU A 178 -5.25 -4.68 1.81
C GLU A 178 -3.82 -4.71 2.36
N LEU A 179 -3.41 -3.68 3.09
CA LEU A 179 -2.08 -3.60 3.69
C LEU A 179 -1.79 -4.73 4.69
N PHE A 180 -2.73 -5.05 5.58
CA PHE A 180 -2.57 -6.17 6.51
C PHE A 180 -2.70 -7.54 5.85
N ASN A 181 -3.58 -7.65 4.85
CA ASN A 181 -3.74 -8.87 4.06
C ASN A 181 -2.42 -9.24 3.37
N MET A 182 -1.65 -8.24 2.91
CA MET A 182 -0.31 -8.43 2.35
C MET A 182 0.75 -8.92 3.37
N SER A 183 0.57 -8.61 4.66
CA SER A 183 1.45 -9.12 5.74
C SER A 183 1.07 -10.54 6.18
N PHE A 184 -0.21 -10.90 6.05
CA PHE A 184 -0.87 -12.15 6.49
C PHE A 184 -0.84 -12.40 8.01
N HIS A 185 0.28 -12.07 8.64
CA HIS A 185 0.48 -12.18 10.08
C HIS A 185 0.61 -10.84 10.77
N VAL A 186 0.14 -10.81 12.00
CA VAL A 186 0.31 -9.72 12.95
C VAL A 186 0.92 -10.25 14.25
N TYR A 187 1.69 -9.38 14.89
CA TYR A 187 2.36 -9.62 16.15
C TYR A 187 1.66 -8.81 17.23
N ILE A 188 1.27 -9.49 18.31
CA ILE A 188 0.60 -8.85 19.44
C ILE A 188 1.39 -9.15 20.70
N ASP A 189 1.15 -8.35 21.73
CA ASP A 189 1.70 -8.62 23.04
C ASP A 189 0.54 -9.10 23.92
N PRO A 190 0.44 -10.39 24.23
CA PRO A 190 -0.70 -10.93 24.96
C PRO A 190 -0.79 -10.37 26.39
N SER A 191 0.30 -9.83 26.94
CA SER A 191 0.25 -9.15 28.25
C SER A 191 -0.41 -7.77 28.18
N ARG A 192 -0.52 -7.18 26.97
CA ARG A 192 -1.08 -5.84 26.72
C ARG A 192 -2.32 -5.85 25.81
N THR A 193 -2.69 -7.00 25.26
CA THR A 193 -3.77 -7.14 24.29
C THR A 193 -4.93 -7.94 24.89
N THR A 194 -6.07 -7.28 25.08
CA THR A 194 -7.34 -7.94 25.41
C THR A 194 -8.01 -8.42 24.12
N VAL A 195 -8.43 -9.68 24.10
CA VAL A 195 -9.21 -10.27 23.00
C VAL A 195 -10.69 -10.19 23.35
N LEU A 196 -11.52 -9.74 22.43
CA LEU A 196 -12.95 -9.56 22.58
C LEU A 196 -13.75 -10.47 21.62
N ASP A 197 -15.00 -10.76 21.97
CA ASP A 197 -15.95 -11.48 21.08
C ASP A 197 -16.42 -10.65 19.87
N ALA A 198 -16.41 -9.32 20.00
CA ALA A 198 -16.78 -8.34 18.97
C ALA A 198 -16.00 -7.03 19.13
N PRO A 199 -16.01 -6.12 18.13
CA PRO A 199 -15.55 -4.75 18.31
C PRO A 199 -16.23 -4.07 19.51
N ASN A 200 -15.45 -3.63 20.50
CA ASN A 200 -15.94 -3.11 21.79
C ASN A 200 -16.83 -4.09 22.59
N GLY A 201 -16.71 -5.40 22.33
CA GLY A 201 -17.46 -6.45 23.02
C GLY A 201 -16.89 -6.83 24.39
N LYS A 202 -17.18 -8.06 24.82
CA LYS A 202 -16.72 -8.60 26.10
C LYS A 202 -15.38 -9.32 25.93
N PRO A 203 -14.48 -9.24 26.94
CA PRO A 203 -13.28 -10.07 26.96
C PRO A 203 -13.63 -11.55 26.89
N ILE A 204 -12.86 -12.28 26.08
CA ILE A 204 -12.93 -13.74 26.00
C ILE A 204 -11.63 -14.36 26.51
N GLU A 205 -11.74 -15.55 27.10
CA GLU A 205 -10.56 -16.32 27.46
C GLU A 205 -9.91 -16.87 26.20
N CYS A 206 -8.72 -16.35 25.89
CA CYS A 206 -7.93 -16.75 24.75
C CYS A 206 -6.57 -17.23 25.23
N LYS A 207 -6.18 -18.44 24.83
CA LYS A 207 -4.85 -18.97 25.07
C LYS A 207 -4.09 -18.94 23.75
N PHE A 208 -3.17 -17.99 23.62
CA PHE A 208 -2.26 -17.93 22.49
C PHE A 208 -1.09 -18.89 22.74
N ASP A 209 -0.93 -19.91 21.90
CA ASP A 209 0.18 -20.87 22.04
C ASP A 209 1.51 -20.27 21.57
N ASP A 210 1.44 -19.41 20.54
CA ASP A 210 2.53 -18.54 20.14
C ASP A 210 2.10 -17.11 20.51
N PRO A 211 2.75 -16.48 21.50
CA PRO A 211 2.37 -15.15 21.95
C PRO A 211 2.61 -14.08 20.87
N LYS A 212 3.26 -14.40 19.75
CA LYS A 212 3.77 -13.41 18.81
C LYS A 212 3.20 -13.49 17.42
N ARG A 213 2.57 -14.57 16.95
CA ARG A 213 2.15 -14.65 15.53
C ARG A 213 0.70 -15.07 15.38
N HIS A 214 -0.12 -14.15 14.89
CA HIS A 214 -1.55 -14.36 14.65
C HIS A 214 -1.88 -14.13 13.18
N ILE A 215 -2.87 -14.84 12.66
CA ILE A 215 -3.33 -14.69 11.28
C ILE A 215 -4.34 -13.55 11.24
N PHE A 216 -4.09 -12.55 10.40
CA PHE A 216 -5.04 -11.49 10.12
C PHE A 216 -6.26 -12.03 9.36
N SER A 217 -7.46 -11.56 9.69
CA SER A 217 -8.68 -12.00 9.00
C SER A 217 -9.58 -10.87 8.54
N ARG A 218 -9.85 -9.86 9.39
CA ARG A 218 -10.76 -8.76 9.05
C ARG A 218 -10.42 -7.48 9.82
N LEU A 219 -10.84 -6.34 9.30
CA LEU A 219 -10.87 -5.06 10.02
C LEU A 219 -12.31 -4.57 10.24
N ASP A 220 -12.50 -3.84 11.32
CA ASP A 220 -13.68 -3.03 11.62
C ASP A 220 -13.23 -1.77 12.38
N GLY A 221 -12.96 -0.70 11.64
CA GLY A 221 -12.36 0.53 12.17
C GLY A 221 -11.02 0.25 12.89
N ASP A 222 -10.97 0.49 14.20
CA ASP A 222 -9.80 0.28 15.06
C ASP A 222 -9.64 -1.18 15.55
N TRP A 223 -10.56 -2.07 15.14
CA TRP A 223 -10.62 -3.46 15.55
C TRP A 223 -10.20 -4.40 14.43
N MET A 224 -9.51 -5.47 14.81
CA MET A 224 -8.97 -6.48 13.92
C MET A 224 -9.38 -7.85 14.41
N LEU A 225 -9.99 -8.64 13.54
CA LEU A 225 -10.25 -10.05 13.79
C LEU A 225 -8.99 -10.84 13.48
N VAL A 226 -8.55 -11.65 14.44
CA VAL A 226 -7.40 -12.54 14.30
C VAL A 226 -7.79 -14.00 14.48
N ASN A 227 -7.04 -14.89 13.80
CA ASN A 227 -7.15 -16.34 13.95
C ASN A 227 -8.56 -16.89 13.70
N LYS A 228 -9.24 -16.38 12.67
CA LYS A 228 -10.56 -16.88 12.28
C LYS A 228 -10.54 -18.40 12.08
N ASP A 229 -11.59 -19.08 12.56
CA ASP A 229 -11.78 -20.54 12.53
C ASP A 229 -10.74 -21.32 13.37
N SER A 230 -9.94 -20.62 14.20
CA SER A 230 -9.05 -21.27 15.15
C SER A 230 -9.82 -21.80 16.36
N PRO A 231 -9.78 -23.11 16.65
CA PRO A 231 -10.44 -23.66 17.83
C PRO A 231 -9.79 -23.24 19.15
N ARG A 232 -8.59 -22.63 19.09
CA ARG A 232 -7.81 -22.25 20.28
C ARG A 232 -8.09 -20.82 20.73
N CYS A 233 -8.20 -19.91 19.77
CA CYS A 233 -8.35 -18.49 20.05
C CYS A 233 -8.69 -17.75 18.76
N GLU A 234 -9.96 -17.41 18.58
CA GLU A 234 -10.47 -16.46 17.60
C GLU A 234 -11.03 -15.25 18.35
N GLY A 235 -10.74 -14.04 17.89
CA GLY A 235 -11.40 -12.87 18.44
C GLY A 235 -10.87 -11.54 17.92
N TRP A 236 -11.49 -10.48 18.44
CA TRP A 236 -11.23 -9.11 18.06
C TRP A 236 -10.20 -8.49 18.99
N ILE A 237 -9.16 -7.91 18.41
CA ILE A 237 -8.15 -7.12 19.10
C ILE A 237 -8.18 -5.69 18.59
N ARG A 238 -7.79 -4.75 19.45
CA ARG A 238 -7.59 -3.37 19.01
C ARG A 238 -6.22 -3.25 18.34
N TRP A 239 -6.19 -2.99 17.03
CA TRP A 239 -4.92 -2.93 16.28
C TRP A 239 -4.33 -1.53 16.19
N ARG A 240 -5.15 -0.51 16.41
CA ARG A 240 -4.73 0.89 16.50
C ARG A 240 -5.56 1.68 17.51
N ASN A 241 -5.01 2.82 17.94
CA ASN A 241 -5.74 3.86 18.64
C ASN A 241 -5.50 5.18 17.92
N GLY A 242 -6.46 5.63 17.12
CA GLY A 242 -6.28 6.76 16.21
C GLY A 242 -5.15 6.48 15.21
N ARG A 243 -4.06 7.26 15.24
CA ARG A 243 -2.90 7.04 14.35
C ARG A 243 -1.87 6.04 14.87
N LYS A 244 -1.97 5.67 16.14
CA LYS A 244 -0.99 4.81 16.79
C LYS A 244 -1.28 3.35 16.48
N MET A 245 -0.28 2.64 15.97
CA MET A 245 -0.32 1.19 15.80
C MET A 245 -0.09 0.49 17.14
N LEU A 246 -0.85 -0.57 17.41
CA LEU A 246 -0.75 -1.39 18.63
C LEU A 246 -0.23 -2.81 18.35
N VAL A 247 -0.13 -3.17 17.07
CA VAL A 247 0.33 -4.47 16.62
C VAL A 247 1.59 -4.32 15.79
N GLY A 248 2.46 -5.33 15.87
CA GLY A 248 3.52 -5.53 14.91
C GLY A 248 3.00 -6.23 13.66
N SER A 249 3.71 -6.08 12.56
CA SER A 249 3.48 -6.82 11.32
C SER A 249 4.76 -6.85 10.52
N ARG A 250 4.73 -7.46 9.33
CA ARG A 250 5.86 -7.38 8.40
C ARG A 250 6.27 -5.94 8.08
N LEU A 251 5.31 -5.02 8.16
CA LEU A 251 5.49 -3.59 7.90
C LEU A 251 6.30 -2.89 8.99
N THR A 252 6.28 -3.42 10.22
CA THR A 252 7.02 -2.88 11.37
C THR A 252 8.25 -3.71 11.71
N ASP A 253 8.76 -4.51 10.77
CA ASP A 253 9.81 -5.51 11.02
C ASP A 253 9.45 -6.44 12.20
N TRP A 254 8.16 -6.78 12.30
CA TRP A 254 7.59 -7.61 13.36
C TRP A 254 7.75 -7.03 14.78
N LYS A 255 8.17 -5.77 14.91
CA LYS A 255 8.27 -5.06 16.18
C LYS A 255 6.89 -4.52 16.56
N ILE A 256 6.49 -4.78 17.80
CA ILE A 256 5.32 -4.16 18.41
C ILE A 256 5.77 -2.80 18.96
N PRO A 257 5.16 -1.68 18.56
CA PRO A 257 5.53 -0.37 19.08
C PRO A 257 5.55 -0.33 20.63
N SER A 258 6.58 0.29 21.21
CA SER A 258 6.70 0.37 22.67
C SER A 258 5.63 1.31 23.25
N LEU A 259 5.34 1.19 24.56
CA LEU A 259 4.47 2.14 25.25
C LEU A 259 5.17 3.48 25.53
N ASP A 260 6.50 3.54 25.49
CA ASP A 260 7.22 4.80 25.75
C ASP A 260 7.31 5.67 24.50
N ASP A 261 7.18 5.08 23.31
CA ASP A 261 6.94 5.82 22.05
C ASP A 261 5.62 6.62 22.05
N VAL A 262 4.82 6.50 23.13
CA VAL A 262 3.40 6.91 23.25
C VAL A 262 3.23 8.14 24.11
N HIS A 263 4.13 8.39 25.06
CA HIS A 263 3.98 9.47 26.05
C HIS A 263 4.81 10.73 25.74
N GLN A 264 5.51 10.75 24.60
CA GLN A 264 6.21 11.95 24.10
C GLN A 264 5.53 12.61 22.88
N ARG A 265 4.23 12.38 22.65
CA ARG A 265 3.52 12.89 21.46
C ARG A 265 2.19 13.54 21.81
#